data_AF-A0AA36HPV0-F1
#
_entry.id   AF-A0AA36HPV0-F1
#
_cell.length_a   1.000
_cell.length_b   1.000
_cell.length_c   1.000
_cell.angle_alpha   90.00
_cell.angle_beta   90.00
_cell.angle_gamma   90.00
#
_symmetry.space_group_name_H-M   'P 1'
#
loop_
_entity.id
_entity.type
_entity.pdbx_description
1 polymer ?
#
loop_
_entity_poly.entity_id
_entity_poly.type
_entity_poly.pdbx_seq_one_letter_code
_entity_poly.pdbx_strand_id
1 'polypeptide(L)'
;MWRSEGKWAARSRAAMERFWEGTGLLHQMRGEWFDAVSCCVTFSRGSRGPRYEDTMRFRHCIVRLMSLCHGSALEEIGGEEADFCETIDRMGLDSGTLGHLKDCQQVYKFNRVEVLLHMIQSLITQNLENGVLKVQPPILSRVYQTLSRGFVNLLNAKKIADTRRGPVVPGVGSRLGTELGAGANGASDFLGS
;
A
#
# COMPACT_ATOMS: atom_id res chain seq x y z
N MET A 1 -26.73 -23.29 23.90
CA MET A 1 -25.42 -22.82 24.43
C MET A 1 -24.24 -23.39 23.64
N TRP A 2 -24.09 -24.71 23.50
CA TRP A 2 -22.94 -25.35 22.83
C TRP A 2 -22.71 -25.02 21.34
N ARG A 3 -23.77 -24.74 20.56
CA ARG A 3 -23.64 -24.43 19.11
C ARG A 3 -23.06 -23.05 18.81
N SER A 4 -23.06 -22.11 19.75
CA SER A 4 -22.47 -20.78 19.52
C SER A 4 -20.95 -20.80 19.72
N GLU A 5 -20.44 -21.54 20.69
CA GLU A 5 -19.00 -21.60 21.00
C GLU A 5 -18.17 -22.13 19.83
N GLY A 6 -18.63 -23.18 19.16
CA GLY A 6 -17.96 -23.71 17.96
C GLY A 6 -17.93 -22.72 16.79
N LYS A 7 -18.94 -21.84 16.66
CA LYS A 7 -18.97 -20.80 15.63
C LYS A 7 -17.96 -19.69 15.92
N TRP A 8 -17.82 -19.28 17.18
CA TRP A 8 -16.83 -18.28 17.58
C TRP A 8 -15.41 -18.80 17.37
N ALA A 9 -15.14 -20.04 17.78
CA ALA A 9 -13.83 -20.68 17.55
C ALA A 9 -13.47 -20.74 16.07
N ALA A 10 -14.40 -21.16 15.20
CA ALA A 10 -14.18 -21.21 13.75
C ALA A 10 -13.92 -19.81 13.15
N ARG A 11 -14.68 -18.80 13.59
CA ARG A 11 -14.49 -17.40 13.13
C ARG A 11 -13.14 -16.85 13.57
N SER A 12 -12.75 -17.05 14.82
CA SER A 12 -11.47 -16.59 15.35
C SER A 12 -10.29 -17.26 14.65
N ARG A 13 -10.39 -18.58 14.40
CA ARG A 13 -9.37 -19.30 13.64
C ARG A 13 -9.21 -18.75 12.23
N ALA A 14 -10.31 -18.59 11.50
CA ALA A 14 -10.29 -18.07 10.14
C ALA A 14 -9.83 -16.60 10.05
N ALA A 15 -10.03 -15.81 11.11
CA ALA A 15 -9.50 -14.45 11.21
C ALA A 15 -7.98 -14.47 11.48
N MET A 16 -7.51 -15.35 12.38
CA MET A 16 -6.10 -15.53 12.70
C MET A 16 -5.29 -16.01 11.49
N GLU A 17 -5.82 -16.97 10.72
CA GLU A 17 -5.19 -17.47 9.48
C GLU A 17 -4.98 -16.33 8.47
N ARG A 18 -6.02 -15.53 8.21
CA ARG A 18 -5.92 -14.35 7.33
C ARG A 18 -4.94 -13.30 7.83
N PHE A 19 -4.92 -13.07 9.14
CA PHE A 19 -3.98 -12.11 9.75
C PHE A 19 -2.53 -12.54 9.52
N TRP A 20 -2.20 -13.81 9.77
CA TRP A 20 -0.85 -14.33 9.55
C TRP A 20 -0.47 -14.35 8.07
N GLU A 21 -1.39 -14.76 7.19
CA GLU A 21 -1.16 -14.76 5.75
C GLU A 21 -0.90 -13.34 5.22
N GLY A 22 -1.78 -12.38 5.54
CA GLY A 22 -1.63 -10.99 5.14
C GLY A 22 -0.34 -10.36 5.69
N THR A 23 -0.03 -10.60 6.96
CA THR A 23 1.22 -10.12 7.58
C THR A 23 2.45 -10.73 6.90
N GLY A 24 2.40 -12.03 6.57
CA GLY A 24 3.46 -12.71 5.83
C GLY A 24 3.73 -12.07 4.47
N LEU A 25 2.67 -11.77 3.71
CA LEU A 25 2.76 -11.10 2.41
C LEU A 25 3.34 -9.69 2.52
N LEU A 26 2.95 -8.91 3.54
CA LEU A 26 3.52 -7.59 3.81
C LEU A 26 5.03 -7.65 4.08
N HIS A 27 5.47 -8.63 4.88
CA HIS A 27 6.91 -8.82 5.14
C HIS A 27 7.68 -9.24 3.89
N GLN A 28 7.10 -10.09 3.04
CA GLN A 28 7.71 -10.49 1.77
C GLN A 28 7.80 -9.31 0.80
N MET A 29 6.73 -8.51 0.65
CA MET A 29 6.73 -7.26 -0.12
C MET A 29 7.89 -6.35 0.33
N ARG A 30 7.99 -6.09 1.64
CA ARG A 30 9.05 -5.28 2.22
C ARG A 30 10.44 -5.85 1.90
N GLY A 31 10.63 -7.16 2.06
CA GLY A 31 11.91 -7.82 1.82
C GLY A 31 12.37 -7.71 0.37
N GLU A 32 11.48 -7.98 -0.58
CA GLU A 32 11.74 -7.87 -2.02
C GLU A 32 12.09 -6.43 -2.41
N TRP A 33 11.28 -5.45 -2.00
CA TRP A 33 11.56 -4.05 -2.33
C TRP A 33 12.83 -3.51 -1.69
N PHE A 34 13.14 -3.92 -0.45
CA PHE A 34 14.40 -3.59 0.20
C PHE A 34 15.59 -4.18 -0.56
N ASP A 35 15.54 -5.46 -0.93
CA ASP A 35 16.63 -6.12 -1.66
C ASP A 35 16.91 -5.43 -3.00
N ALA A 36 15.86 -5.10 -3.76
CA ALA A 36 15.98 -4.39 -5.03
C ALA A 36 16.70 -3.04 -4.89
N VAL A 37 16.27 -2.20 -3.95
CA VAL A 37 16.88 -0.88 -3.72
C VAL A 37 18.29 -1.00 -3.17
N SER A 38 18.52 -1.93 -2.23
CA SER A 38 19.85 -2.22 -1.67
C SER A 38 20.86 -2.61 -2.75
N CYS A 39 20.43 -3.47 -3.68
CA CYS A 39 21.20 -3.83 -4.86
C CYS A 39 21.57 -2.60 -5.70
N CYS A 40 20.59 -1.76 -6.08
CA CYS A 40 20.84 -0.53 -6.84
C CYS A 40 21.85 0.40 -6.16
N VAL A 41 21.69 0.63 -4.84
CA VAL A 41 22.62 1.45 -4.07
C VAL A 41 24.03 0.83 -4.06
N THR A 42 24.12 -0.50 -3.90
CA THR A 42 25.41 -1.22 -3.90
C THR A 42 26.11 -1.15 -5.26
N PHE A 43 25.39 -1.37 -6.36
CA PHE A 43 25.97 -1.38 -7.71
C PHE A 43 26.34 0.02 -8.21
N SER A 44 25.70 1.06 -7.68
CA SER A 44 26.12 2.45 -7.90
C SER A 44 27.45 2.79 -7.21
N ARG A 45 28.13 1.88 -6.50
CA ARG A 45 29.50 2.12 -5.99
C ARG A 45 30.56 2.09 -7.10
N GLY A 46 30.24 1.52 -8.26
CA GLY A 46 31.14 1.42 -9.42
C GLY A 46 31.37 2.73 -10.18
N SER A 47 30.55 3.75 -9.95
CA SER A 47 30.69 5.10 -10.53
C SER A 47 31.70 5.95 -9.73
N ARG A 48 32.97 5.54 -9.72
CA ARG A 48 34.05 6.36 -9.10
C ARG A 48 34.43 7.55 -9.99
N GLY A 49 34.81 8.67 -9.37
CA GLY A 49 35.35 9.87 -10.03
C GLY A 49 34.32 11.01 -10.20
N PRO A 50 34.15 11.60 -11.39
CA PRO A 50 33.42 12.86 -11.60
C PRO A 50 31.89 12.78 -11.40
N ARG A 51 31.32 11.58 -11.24
CA ARG A 51 29.87 11.35 -11.12
C ARG A 51 29.40 11.07 -9.69
N TYR A 52 30.22 11.45 -8.69
CA TYR A 52 29.88 11.23 -7.28
C TYR A 52 28.55 11.90 -6.91
N GLU A 53 28.35 13.14 -7.35
CA GLU A 53 27.14 13.92 -7.08
C GLU A 53 25.89 13.25 -7.69
N ASP A 54 25.96 12.84 -8.96
CA ASP A 54 24.87 12.12 -9.65
C ASP A 54 24.55 10.80 -8.95
N THR A 55 25.59 10.09 -8.48
CA THR A 55 25.45 8.84 -7.75
C THR A 55 24.73 9.05 -6.43
N MET A 56 25.08 10.10 -5.69
CA MET A 56 24.40 10.45 -4.44
C MET A 56 22.95 10.87 -4.70
N ARG A 57 22.69 11.69 -5.72
CA ARG A 57 21.34 12.06 -6.15
C ARG A 57 20.48 10.83 -6.48
N PHE A 58 21.02 9.89 -7.26
CA PHE A 58 20.34 8.62 -7.56
C PHE A 58 20.01 7.83 -6.30
N ARG A 59 20.99 7.60 -5.42
CA ARG A 59 20.81 6.83 -4.17
C ARG A 59 19.76 7.45 -3.27
N HIS A 60 19.77 8.77 -3.11
CA HIS A 60 18.78 9.46 -2.31
C HIS A 60 17.39 9.40 -2.95
N CYS A 61 17.30 9.61 -4.26
CA CYS A 61 16.03 9.59 -4.99
C CYS A 61 15.37 8.20 -4.94
N ILE A 62 16.10 7.12 -5.20
CA ILE A 62 15.54 5.76 -5.20
C ILE A 62 15.06 5.33 -3.80
N VAL A 63 15.78 5.72 -2.74
CA VAL A 63 15.37 5.42 -1.36
C VAL A 63 14.10 6.18 -0.98
N ARG A 64 14.00 7.46 -1.35
CA ARG A 64 12.81 8.29 -1.09
C ARG A 64 11.59 7.81 -1.88
N LEU A 65 11.76 7.52 -3.18
CA LEU A 65 10.69 6.93 -4.00
C LEU A 65 10.20 5.62 -3.41
N MET A 66 11.12 4.73 -2.97
CA MET A 66 10.71 3.47 -2.37
C MET A 66 10.01 3.66 -1.03
N SER A 67 10.47 4.60 -0.19
CA SER A 67 9.77 4.94 1.05
C SER A 67 8.34 5.43 0.78
N LEU A 68 8.17 6.31 -0.21
CA LEU A 68 6.86 6.80 -0.64
C LEU A 68 5.98 5.69 -1.23
N CYS A 69 6.57 4.80 -2.03
CA CYS A 69 5.92 3.63 -2.63
C CYS A 69 5.42 2.68 -1.54
N HIS A 70 6.27 2.34 -0.58
CA HIS A 70 5.94 1.44 0.51
C HIS A 70 4.88 2.03 1.44
N GLY A 71 4.98 3.31 1.79
CA GLY A 71 3.94 4.00 2.58
C GLY A 71 2.59 4.00 1.85
N SER A 72 2.59 4.37 0.55
CA SER A 72 1.37 4.37 -0.27
C SER A 72 0.74 2.97 -0.40
N ALA A 73 1.56 1.91 -0.44
CA ALA A 73 1.10 0.53 -0.48
C ALA A 73 0.43 0.09 0.83
N LEU A 74 0.97 0.50 1.99
CA LEU A 74 0.36 0.21 3.29
C LEU A 74 -0.95 0.97 3.46
N GLU A 75 -0.99 2.25 3.06
CA GLU A 75 -2.21 3.06 3.03
C GLU A 75 -3.30 2.41 2.15
N GLU A 76 -2.90 1.89 0.98
CA GLU A 76 -3.81 1.20 0.08
C GLU A 76 -4.38 -0.09 0.68
N ILE A 77 -3.57 -0.87 1.41
CA ILE A 77 -4.03 -2.09 2.09
C ILE A 77 -4.94 -1.77 3.28
N GLY A 78 -4.62 -0.73 4.07
CA GLY A 78 -5.45 -0.33 5.21
C GLY A 78 -6.79 0.32 4.78
N GLY A 79 -6.83 0.95 3.60
CA GLY A 79 -8.01 1.64 3.09
C GLY A 79 -8.39 2.87 3.94
N GLU A 80 -9.69 3.13 4.12
CA GLU A 80 -10.18 4.35 4.80
C GLU A 80 -9.74 4.47 6.27
N GLU A 81 -9.43 3.35 6.93
CA GLU A 81 -8.97 3.30 8.32
C GLU A 81 -7.43 3.35 8.42
N ALA A 82 -6.71 3.48 7.30
CA ALA A 82 -5.26 3.55 7.31
C ALA A 82 -4.76 4.88 7.85
N ASP A 83 -3.89 4.83 8.85
CA ASP A 83 -3.10 5.98 9.24
C ASP A 83 -2.10 6.34 8.12
N PHE A 84 -1.85 7.64 7.95
CA PHE A 84 -0.81 8.11 7.05
C PHE A 84 0.55 7.54 7.48
N CYS A 85 1.24 6.90 6.55
CA CYS A 85 2.57 6.38 6.82
C CYS A 85 3.59 7.50 6.70
N GLU A 86 4.37 7.73 7.75
CA GLU A 86 5.51 8.65 7.67
C GLU A 86 6.53 8.11 6.66
N THR A 87 6.84 8.92 5.64
CA THR A 87 7.80 8.59 4.59
C THR A 87 9.04 9.46 4.73
N ILE A 88 10.21 8.93 4.34
CA ILE A 88 11.46 9.71 4.27
C ILE A 88 11.20 10.99 3.47
N ASP A 89 11.72 12.10 3.98
CA ASP A 89 11.52 13.45 3.47
C ASP A 89 11.42 13.54 1.95
N ARG A 90 10.34 14.17 1.48
CA ARG A 90 10.02 14.40 0.06
C ARG A 90 10.95 15.44 -0.57
N MET A 91 11.70 16.20 0.24
CA MET A 91 12.73 17.14 -0.22
C MET A 91 13.80 16.40 -1.02
N GLY A 92 13.65 16.39 -2.33
CA GLY A 92 14.48 15.63 -3.27
C GLY A 92 13.70 15.00 -4.43
N LEU A 93 12.38 14.89 -4.30
CA LEU A 93 11.47 14.78 -5.44
C LEU A 93 11.11 16.21 -5.86
N ASP A 94 11.27 16.53 -7.13
CA ASP A 94 10.90 17.83 -7.66
C ASP A 94 9.41 18.09 -7.44
N SER A 95 9.04 19.36 -7.28
CA SER A 95 7.64 19.79 -7.11
C SER A 95 6.75 19.35 -8.28
N GLY A 96 7.34 19.20 -9.47
CA GLY A 96 6.68 18.65 -10.67
C GLY A 96 6.28 17.20 -10.48
N THR A 97 7.19 16.33 -10.02
CA THR A 97 6.90 14.93 -9.68
C THR A 97 5.77 14.80 -8.65
N LEU A 98 5.79 15.61 -7.59
CA LEU A 98 4.72 15.59 -6.58
C LEU A 98 3.37 16.04 -7.15
N GLY A 99 3.38 17.05 -8.02
CA GLY A 99 2.20 17.48 -8.77
C GLY A 99 1.68 16.38 -9.70
N HIS A 100 2.58 15.73 -10.44
CA HIS A 100 2.24 14.63 -11.34
C HIS A 100 1.62 13.44 -10.59
N LEU A 101 2.16 13.07 -9.43
CA LEU A 101 1.57 12.01 -8.59
C LEU A 101 0.15 12.37 -8.13
N LYS A 102 -0.09 13.64 -7.79
CA LYS A 102 -1.41 14.14 -7.42
C LYS A 102 -2.37 14.09 -8.62
N ASP A 103 -1.92 14.52 -9.80
CA ASP A 103 -2.72 14.53 -11.02
C ASP A 103 -3.05 13.10 -11.49
N CYS A 104 -2.09 12.18 -11.42
CA CYS A 104 -2.29 10.76 -11.71
C CYS A 104 -3.44 10.17 -10.89
N GLN A 105 -3.51 10.50 -9.60
CA GLN A 105 -4.59 10.02 -8.73
C GLN A 105 -5.91 10.77 -8.98
N GLN A 106 -5.87 12.11 -9.08
CA GLN A 106 -7.08 12.93 -9.09
C GLN A 106 -7.74 13.01 -10.47
N VAL A 107 -6.94 13.21 -11.51
CA VAL A 107 -7.38 13.43 -12.90
C VAL A 107 -7.47 12.11 -13.64
N TYR A 108 -6.38 11.34 -13.67
CA TYR A 108 -6.27 10.14 -14.52
C TYR A 108 -6.76 8.86 -13.84
N LYS A 109 -7.01 8.90 -12.52
CA LYS A 109 -7.45 7.76 -11.70
C LYS A 109 -6.49 6.56 -11.75
N PHE A 110 -5.19 6.80 -11.96
CA PHE A 110 -4.18 5.76 -11.88
C PHE A 110 -3.87 5.38 -10.44
N ASN A 111 -3.52 4.11 -10.24
CA ASN A 111 -3.04 3.62 -8.96
C ASN A 111 -1.69 4.28 -8.63
N ARG A 112 -1.60 4.89 -7.44
CA ARG A 112 -0.41 5.63 -7.01
C ARG A 112 0.82 4.73 -6.84
N VAL A 113 0.66 3.52 -6.32
CA VAL A 113 1.76 2.56 -6.13
C VAL A 113 2.33 2.12 -7.48
N GLU A 114 1.46 1.84 -8.46
CA GLU A 114 1.88 1.47 -9.81
C GLU A 114 2.71 2.58 -10.48
N VAL A 115 2.27 3.84 -10.36
CA VAL A 115 3.02 5.00 -10.87
C VAL A 115 4.39 5.09 -10.18
N LEU A 116 4.45 4.94 -8.86
CA LEU A 116 5.71 5.00 -8.12
C LEU A 116 6.67 3.87 -8.50
N LEU A 117 6.17 2.64 -8.68
CA LEU A 117 6.97 1.51 -9.17
C LEU A 117 7.52 1.78 -10.57
N HIS A 118 6.70 2.34 -11.47
CA HIS A 118 7.15 2.71 -12.80
C HIS A 118 8.23 3.81 -12.76
N MET A 119 8.06 4.82 -11.89
CA MET A 119 9.07 5.86 -11.69
C MET A 119 10.39 5.30 -11.16
N ILE A 120 10.34 4.33 -10.23
CA ILE A 120 11.54 3.64 -9.73
C ILE A 120 12.24 2.89 -10.87
N GLN A 121 11.50 2.13 -11.68
CA GLN A 121 12.06 1.39 -12.81
C GLN A 121 12.68 2.34 -13.86
N SER A 122 12.02 3.46 -14.13
CA SER A 122 12.51 4.51 -15.03
C SER A 122 13.79 5.14 -14.50
N LEU A 123 13.84 5.47 -13.21
CA LEU A 123 15.03 6.01 -12.55
C LEU A 123 16.22 5.04 -12.65
N ILE A 124 16.00 3.74 -12.43
CA ILE A 124 17.03 2.71 -12.56
C ILE A 124 17.57 2.66 -14.00
N THR A 125 16.67 2.65 -15.00
CA THR A 125 17.04 2.58 -16.42
C THR A 125 17.84 3.80 -16.86
N GLN A 126 17.38 5.01 -16.52
CA GLN A 126 18.09 6.25 -16.84
C GLN A 126 19.50 6.29 -16.22
N ASN A 127 19.64 5.82 -14.98
CA ASN A 127 20.95 5.82 -14.30
C ASN A 127 21.89 4.72 -14.81
N LEU A 128 21.36 3.65 -15.38
CA LEU A 128 22.15 2.67 -16.14
C LEU A 128 22.72 3.32 -17.41
N GLU A 129 21.88 3.98 -18.20
CA GLU A 129 22.29 4.66 -19.45
C GLU A 129 23.31 5.77 -19.20
N ASN A 130 23.10 6.55 -18.14
CA ASN A 130 24.01 7.62 -17.74
C ASN A 130 25.33 7.10 -17.13
N GLY A 131 25.47 5.79 -16.91
CA GLY A 131 26.67 5.18 -16.33
C GLY A 131 26.86 5.41 -14.83
N VAL A 132 25.83 5.91 -14.14
CA VAL A 132 25.77 6.03 -12.67
C VAL A 132 25.60 4.64 -12.05
N LEU A 133 24.74 3.82 -12.63
CA LEU A 133 24.58 2.42 -12.28
C LEU A 133 25.41 1.56 -13.24
N LYS A 134 26.44 0.89 -12.71
CA LYS A 134 27.27 -0.03 -13.49
C LYS A 134 26.97 -1.45 -13.07
N VAL A 135 26.07 -2.11 -13.78
CA VAL A 135 25.68 -3.48 -13.48
C VAL A 135 25.53 -4.30 -14.75
N GLN A 136 25.84 -5.60 -14.66
CA GLN A 136 25.66 -6.50 -15.79
C GLN A 136 24.17 -6.83 -16.00
N PRO A 137 23.72 -7.03 -17.26
CA PRO A 137 22.31 -7.26 -17.57
C PRO A 137 21.62 -8.35 -16.73
N PRO A 138 22.22 -9.53 -16.46
CA PRO A 138 21.55 -10.57 -15.67
C PRO A 138 21.23 -10.15 -14.23
N ILE A 139 22.09 -9.31 -13.64
CA ILE A 139 21.90 -8.81 -12.28
C ILE A 139 20.80 -7.74 -12.27
N LEU A 140 20.75 -6.89 -13.29
CA LEU A 140 19.69 -5.89 -13.43
C LEU A 140 18.32 -6.54 -13.62
N SER A 141 18.23 -7.59 -14.44
CA SER A 141 17.00 -8.36 -14.61
C SER A 141 16.49 -8.91 -13.29
N ARG A 142 17.38 -9.37 -12.41
CA ARG A 142 17.00 -9.81 -11.05
C ARG A 142 16.38 -8.68 -10.24
N VAL A 143 16.94 -7.47 -10.28
CA VAL A 143 16.37 -6.30 -9.58
C VAL A 143 14.93 -6.03 -10.04
N TYR A 144 14.67 -6.05 -11.35
CA TYR A 144 13.31 -5.85 -11.87
C TYR A 144 12.35 -6.98 -11.48
N GLN A 145 12.83 -8.22 -11.50
CA GLN A 145 12.03 -9.37 -11.04
C GLN A 145 11.70 -9.25 -9.54
N THR A 146 12.67 -8.85 -8.71
CA THR A 146 12.48 -8.61 -7.27
C THR A 146 11.45 -7.51 -7.03
N LEU A 147 11.53 -6.37 -7.74
CA LEU A 147 10.50 -5.32 -7.67
C LEU A 147 9.10 -5.85 -8.03
N SER A 148 9.01 -6.64 -9.09
CA SER A 148 7.74 -7.25 -9.55
C SER A 148 7.18 -8.24 -8.52
N ARG A 149 8.01 -9.11 -7.92
CA ARG A 149 7.58 -10.03 -6.85
C ARG A 149 7.03 -9.27 -5.65
N GLY A 150 7.68 -8.17 -5.25
CA GLY A 150 7.17 -7.32 -4.17
C GLY A 150 5.78 -6.75 -4.49
N PHE A 151 5.54 -6.32 -5.73
CA PHE A 151 4.22 -5.86 -6.17
C PHE A 151 3.16 -6.97 -6.18
N VAL A 152 3.52 -8.19 -6.60
CA VAL A 152 2.61 -9.35 -6.51
C VAL A 152 2.21 -9.64 -5.05
N ASN A 153 3.15 -9.52 -4.11
CA ASN A 153 2.86 -9.70 -2.69
C ASN A 153 1.90 -8.62 -2.15
N LEU A 154 2.04 -7.36 -2.60
CA LEU A 154 1.07 -6.30 -2.32
C LEU A 154 -0.34 -6.69 -2.81
N LEU A 155 -0.47 -7.10 -4.08
CA LEU A 155 -1.78 -7.46 -4.65
C LEU A 155 -2.43 -8.62 -3.91
N ASN A 156 -1.65 -9.62 -3.51
CA ASN A 156 -2.13 -10.74 -2.70
C ASN A 156 -2.58 -10.29 -1.30
N ALA A 157 -1.81 -9.41 -0.65
CA ALA A 157 -2.20 -8.87 0.66
C ALA A 157 -3.48 -8.04 0.55
N LYS A 158 -3.60 -7.22 -0.49
CA LYS A 158 -4.78 -6.43 -0.80
C LYS A 158 -6.00 -7.32 -1.06
N LYS A 159 -5.85 -8.43 -1.79
CA LYS A 159 -6.94 -9.40 -1.99
C LYS A 159 -7.50 -9.93 -0.67
N ILE A 160 -6.64 -10.22 0.30
CA ILE A 160 -7.07 -10.66 1.64
C ILE A 160 -7.80 -9.53 2.38
N ALA A 161 -7.29 -8.31 2.31
CA ALA A 161 -7.90 -7.13 2.91
C ALA A 161 -9.28 -6.81 2.29
N ASP A 162 -9.40 -6.85 0.97
CA ASP A 162 -10.63 -6.55 0.24
C ASP A 162 -11.69 -7.64 0.43
N THR A 163 -11.30 -8.92 0.49
CA THR A 163 -12.25 -10.01 0.72
C THR A 163 -12.92 -9.93 2.11
N ARG A 164 -12.35 -9.17 3.05
CA ARG A 164 -12.99 -8.83 4.34
C ARG A 164 -14.19 -7.89 4.16
N ARG A 165 -14.13 -7.00 3.17
CA ARG A 165 -15.24 -6.13 2.75
C ARG A 165 -16.12 -6.95 1.81
N GLY A 166 -17.16 -7.60 2.34
CA GLY A 166 -18.19 -8.18 1.47
C GLY A 166 -18.68 -7.13 0.45
N PRO A 167 -19.17 -7.53 -0.73
CA PRO A 167 -19.59 -6.58 -1.75
C PRO A 167 -20.51 -5.53 -1.12
N VAL A 168 -20.21 -4.25 -1.36
CA VAL A 168 -21.14 -3.16 -1.04
C VAL A 168 -22.38 -3.42 -1.88
N VAL A 169 -23.37 -4.09 -1.31
CA VAL A 169 -24.67 -4.25 -1.93
C VAL A 169 -25.28 -2.85 -1.90
N PRO A 170 -25.47 -2.17 -3.04
CA PRO A 170 -26.08 -0.85 -3.04
C PRO A 170 -27.52 -1.04 -2.54
N GLY A 171 -27.84 -0.53 -1.36
CA GLY A 171 -29.21 -0.51 -0.84
C GLY A 171 -29.48 -1.18 0.50
N VAL A 172 -28.50 -1.79 1.19
CA VAL A 172 -28.71 -2.24 2.58
C VAL A 172 -28.15 -1.20 3.55
N GLY A 173 -28.94 -0.14 3.74
CA GLY A 173 -28.70 0.85 4.79
C GLY A 173 -28.61 0.19 6.17
N SER A 174 -27.65 0.65 6.94
CA SER A 174 -27.42 0.36 8.36
C SER A 174 -28.70 0.44 9.20
N ARG A 175 -29.35 -0.70 9.43
CA ARG A 175 -30.35 -0.85 10.51
C ARG A 175 -29.68 -1.40 11.75
N LEU A 176 -28.89 -0.57 12.42
CA LEU A 176 -28.49 -0.78 13.81
C LEU A 176 -28.47 0.59 14.49
N GLY A 177 -29.60 0.97 15.08
CA GLY A 177 -29.69 2.14 15.93
C GLY A 177 -31.03 2.86 15.92
N THR A 178 -32.11 2.19 16.37
CA THR A 178 -33.25 2.81 17.07
C THR A 178 -34.24 1.72 17.47
N GLU A 179 -33.99 1.06 18.60
CA GLU A 179 -35.03 0.43 19.39
C GLU A 179 -34.82 0.84 20.85
N LEU A 180 -35.29 2.03 21.20
CA LEU A 180 -35.61 2.41 22.57
C LEU A 180 -36.76 3.42 22.52
N GLY A 181 -37.95 2.97 22.93
CA GLY A 181 -39.03 3.83 23.40
C GLY A 181 -40.27 3.95 22.50
N ALA A 182 -41.14 2.93 22.49
CA ALA A 182 -42.59 3.13 22.36
C ALA A 182 -43.36 1.84 22.69
N GLY A 183 -43.93 1.79 23.89
CA GLY A 183 -44.91 0.79 24.35
C GLY A 183 -45.43 1.29 25.70
N ALA A 184 -46.39 2.20 25.71
CA ALA A 184 -47.84 1.95 25.75
C ALA A 184 -48.35 1.70 27.19
N ASN A 185 -49.17 2.65 27.65
CA ASN A 185 -50.32 2.55 28.57
C ASN A 185 -50.79 4.00 28.81
N GLY A 186 -52.01 4.46 28.53
CA GLY A 186 -53.29 3.81 28.32
C GLY A 186 -54.33 4.53 29.18
N ALA A 187 -55.37 5.10 28.53
CA ALA A 187 -56.63 5.62 29.10
C ALA A 187 -56.52 6.89 29.99
N SER A 188 -57.42 7.88 29.97
CA SER A 188 -58.80 8.00 29.49
C SER A 188 -59.20 9.49 29.48
N ASP A 189 -60.30 9.82 28.78
CA ASP A 189 -61.23 10.91 29.10
C ASP A 189 -60.71 12.37 28.91
N PHE A 190 -61.37 13.30 28.21
CA PHE A 190 -62.80 13.64 28.23
C PHE A 190 -63.12 14.67 27.10
N LEU A 191 -64.42 14.87 26.87
CA LEU A 191 -65.07 15.53 25.73
C LEU A 191 -64.78 17.03 25.51
N GLY A 192 -64.75 17.40 24.22
CA GLY A 192 -65.46 18.52 23.57
C GLY A 192 -65.57 19.87 24.26
N SER A 193 -65.05 20.91 23.62
CA SER A 193 -65.79 21.99 22.93
C SER A 193 -64.79 22.92 22.24
#